data_AF-A0A1B8BYD4-F1
#
_entry.id   AF-A0A1B8BYD4-F1
#
_cell.length_a   1.000
_cell.length_b   1.000
_cell.length_c   1.000
_cell.angle_alpha   90.00
_cell.angle_beta   90.00
_cell.angle_gamma   90.00
#
_symmetry.space_group_name_H-M   'P 1'
#
loop_
_entity.id
_entity.type
_entity.pdbx_description
1 polymer ?
#
loop_
_entity_poly.entity_id
_entity_poly.type
_entity_poly.pdbx_seq_one_letter_code
_entity_poly.pdbx_strand_id
1 'polypeptide(L)'
;MPDLSCGNQGLQYAIYSNTKSDGSTNLFTGAGYPTFNTEKFKTDPLQYSGTTPSMGFGSSTPIYGNAPADPGYTVVNHRAYIFAQQSGDYTFRLPFVDDISLLWVGPAAYSGFTRANANIIQSYVSGAQAPVTYSATFEEGKYYPMRVIWANGGGAGGLSFELKGPDGKVIIGADTTEPSPFLVQYSCDETTAPRFPPFGSET
;
A
#
# COMPACT_ATOMS: atom_id res chain seq x y z
N MET A 1 18.69 -1.78 -13.79
CA MET A 1 18.11 -2.58 -12.68
C MET A 1 18.65 -2.02 -11.37
N PRO A 2 17.88 -2.07 -10.27
CA PRO A 2 18.40 -1.67 -8.97
C PRO A 2 19.45 -2.67 -8.46
N ASP A 3 20.33 -2.23 -7.58
CA ASP A 3 21.18 -3.14 -6.80
C ASP A 3 20.33 -3.90 -5.77
N LEU A 4 20.44 -5.22 -5.80
CA LEU A 4 19.70 -6.17 -4.94
C LEU A 4 20.62 -6.95 -3.99
N SER A 5 21.92 -6.67 -3.97
CA SER A 5 22.93 -7.40 -3.19
C SER A 5 22.77 -7.25 -1.67
N CYS A 6 21.97 -6.27 -1.23
CA CYS A 6 21.73 -5.93 0.17
C CYS A 6 20.40 -6.46 0.74
N GLY A 7 19.74 -7.41 0.05
CA GLY A 7 18.52 -8.06 0.55
C GLY A 7 17.32 -7.12 0.68
N ASN A 8 17.24 -6.10 -0.17
CA ASN A 8 16.24 -5.04 -0.14
C ASN A 8 14.96 -5.35 -0.92
N GLN A 9 14.82 -6.52 -1.54
CA GLN A 9 13.72 -6.78 -2.46
C GLN A 9 12.36 -6.90 -1.74
N GLY A 10 11.28 -6.54 -2.45
CA GLY A 10 9.90 -6.70 -1.99
C GLY A 10 9.31 -5.46 -1.33
N LEU A 11 8.10 -5.62 -0.81
CA LEU A 11 7.32 -4.55 -0.17
C LEU A 11 7.32 -4.75 1.34
N GLN A 12 7.48 -3.67 2.09
CA GLN A 12 7.21 -3.70 3.52
C GLN A 12 5.70 -3.66 3.74
N TYR A 13 5.21 -4.42 4.72
CA TYR A 13 3.84 -4.30 5.19
C TYR A 13 3.79 -4.19 6.72
N ALA A 14 2.77 -3.51 7.22
CA ALA A 14 2.34 -3.58 8.62
C ALA A 14 0.82 -3.75 8.70
N ILE A 15 0.37 -4.52 9.69
CA ILE A 15 -1.02 -4.81 9.98
C ILE A 15 -1.39 -4.12 11.29
N TYR A 16 -2.50 -3.40 11.31
CA TYR A 16 -3.00 -2.66 12.48
C TYR A 16 -4.45 -3.03 12.76
N SER A 17 -4.89 -2.76 13.99
CA SER A 17 -6.33 -2.73 14.28
C SER A 17 -6.97 -1.50 13.63
N ASN A 18 -8.16 -1.70 13.05
CA ASN A 18 -9.01 -0.60 12.59
C ASN A 18 -10.08 -0.20 13.62
N THR A 19 -10.01 -0.74 14.84
CA THR A 19 -10.73 -0.23 16.01
C THR A 19 -9.92 0.87 16.71
N LYS A 20 -10.62 1.82 17.32
CA LYS A 20 -10.04 2.81 18.23
C LYS A 20 -10.03 2.26 19.65
N SER A 21 -9.23 2.87 20.52
CA SER A 21 -9.12 2.51 21.94
C SER A 21 -10.43 2.67 22.73
N ASP A 22 -11.36 3.50 22.25
CA ASP A 22 -12.70 3.67 22.81
C ASP A 22 -13.74 2.65 22.30
N GLY A 23 -13.30 1.68 21.48
CA GLY A 23 -14.16 0.67 20.87
C GLY A 23 -14.90 1.14 19.62
N SER A 24 -14.80 2.42 19.23
CA SER A 24 -15.35 2.92 17.97
C SER A 24 -14.46 2.52 16.78
N THR A 25 -15.02 2.53 15.58
CA THR A 25 -14.28 2.18 14.36
C THR A 25 -13.55 3.41 13.81
N ASN A 26 -12.37 3.21 13.21
CA ASN A 26 -11.70 4.28 12.44
C ASN A 26 -12.32 4.48 11.04
N LEU A 27 -13.33 3.67 10.70
CA LEU A 27 -14.19 3.82 9.53
C LEU A 27 -15.61 4.18 9.98
N PHE A 28 -16.07 5.41 9.74
CA PHE A 28 -17.50 5.70 9.80
C PHE A 28 -18.18 5.14 8.55
N THR A 29 -19.29 4.42 8.72
CA THR A 29 -20.02 3.66 7.67
C THR A 29 -20.82 4.53 6.68
N GLY A 30 -20.37 5.76 6.42
CA GLY A 30 -20.89 6.61 5.35
C GLY A 30 -20.27 6.27 4.01
N ALA A 31 -20.97 6.59 2.91
CA ALA A 31 -20.46 6.34 1.56
C ALA A 31 -19.07 6.97 1.36
N GLY A 32 -18.09 6.18 0.90
CA GLY A 32 -16.70 6.62 0.69
C GLY A 32 -15.86 6.75 1.98
N TYR A 33 -16.38 6.30 3.11
CA TYR A 33 -15.70 6.26 4.42
C TYR A 33 -14.95 7.57 4.73
N PRO A 34 -15.66 8.72 4.76
CA PRO A 34 -15.03 10.04 4.75
C PRO A 34 -14.17 10.34 5.97
N THR A 35 -14.40 9.62 7.08
CA THR A 35 -13.67 9.81 8.34
C THR A 35 -12.47 8.87 8.49
N PHE A 36 -12.14 8.04 7.49
CA PHE A 36 -10.97 7.17 7.58
C PHE A 36 -9.71 8.02 7.67
N ASN A 37 -9.15 8.06 8.87
CA ASN A 37 -7.91 8.75 9.20
C ASN A 37 -6.78 7.75 9.00
N THR A 38 -5.89 8.02 8.04
CA THR A 38 -4.70 7.19 7.81
C THR A 38 -3.54 7.65 8.67
N GLU A 39 -3.53 8.93 9.07
CA GLU A 39 -2.45 9.56 9.82
C GLU A 39 -2.22 8.89 11.18
N LYS A 40 -3.24 8.31 11.82
CA LYS A 40 -3.07 7.56 13.07
C LYS A 40 -2.08 6.40 12.95
N PHE A 41 -1.98 5.76 11.79
CA PHE A 41 -1.07 4.62 11.57
C PHE A 41 0.41 5.03 11.48
N LYS A 42 0.70 6.32 11.58
CA LYS A 42 2.05 6.82 11.82
C LYS A 42 2.55 6.43 13.21
N THR A 43 1.66 6.31 14.19
CA THR A 43 2.02 6.10 15.61
C THR A 43 1.27 4.95 16.29
N ASP A 44 0.19 4.45 15.69
CA ASP A 44 -0.57 3.34 16.26
C ASP A 44 0.30 2.06 16.38
N PRO A 45 0.06 1.24 17.41
CA PRO A 45 0.74 -0.03 17.55
C PRO A 45 0.33 -0.99 16.43
N LEU A 46 1.32 -1.59 15.78
CA LEU A 46 1.11 -2.66 14.81
C LEU A 46 0.89 -4.01 15.49
N GLN A 47 0.09 -4.88 14.88
CA GLN A 47 -0.07 -6.28 15.27
C GLN A 47 1.02 -7.15 14.62
N TYR A 48 1.30 -6.89 13.34
CA TYR A 48 2.29 -7.63 12.55
C TYR A 48 3.01 -6.69 11.59
N SER A 49 4.23 -7.05 11.20
CA SER A 49 4.93 -6.42 10.08
C SER A 49 5.87 -7.42 9.42
N GLY A 50 6.19 -7.19 8.16
CA GLY A 50 7.14 -8.02 7.43
C GLY A 50 7.43 -7.51 6.04
N THR A 51 7.99 -8.39 5.21
CA THR A 51 8.20 -8.18 3.78
C THR A 51 7.32 -9.15 3.00
N THR A 52 6.74 -8.70 1.89
CA THR A 52 5.91 -9.51 1.00
C THR A 52 6.28 -9.27 -0.48
N PRO A 53 6.20 -10.30 -1.35
CA PRO A 53 6.35 -10.12 -2.79
C PRO A 53 5.11 -9.50 -3.45
N SER A 54 3.96 -9.56 -2.79
CA SER A 54 2.65 -9.34 -3.42
C SER A 54 1.82 -8.28 -2.69
N MET A 55 0.93 -7.63 -3.43
CA MET A 55 -0.05 -6.68 -2.89
C MET A 55 -1.42 -7.05 -3.41
N GLY A 56 -2.29 -7.49 -2.50
CA GLY A 56 -3.64 -7.91 -2.79
C GLY A 56 -3.99 -9.22 -2.09
N PHE A 57 -5.27 -9.38 -1.79
CA PHE A 57 -5.85 -10.52 -1.09
C PHE A 57 -7.38 -10.48 -1.19
N GLY A 58 -8.02 -11.65 -1.27
CA GLY A 58 -9.48 -11.77 -1.34
C GLY A 58 -10.17 -11.98 0.01
N SER A 59 -9.41 -11.91 1.11
CA SER A 59 -9.91 -12.06 2.48
C SER A 59 -9.06 -11.21 3.43
N SER A 60 -9.67 -10.70 4.49
CA SER A 60 -8.99 -10.01 5.59
C SER A 60 -8.28 -10.97 6.56
N THR A 61 -8.37 -12.28 6.35
CA THR A 61 -7.60 -13.29 7.10
C THR A 61 -7.46 -14.61 6.34
N PRO A 62 -6.28 -15.27 6.37
CA PRO A 62 -4.99 -14.72 6.82
C PRO A 62 -4.43 -13.71 5.81
N ILE A 63 -3.66 -12.73 6.28
CA ILE A 63 -2.93 -11.77 5.45
C ILE A 63 -1.44 -12.06 5.57
N TYR A 64 -0.82 -12.52 4.46
CA TYR A 64 0.58 -12.94 4.41
C TYR A 64 0.96 -13.96 5.51
N GLY A 65 0.03 -14.88 5.81
CA GLY A 65 0.21 -15.90 6.85
C GLY A 65 -0.11 -15.44 8.28
N ASN A 66 -0.41 -14.16 8.50
CA ASN A 66 -0.83 -13.64 9.81
C ASN A 66 -2.35 -13.61 9.93
N ALA A 67 -2.85 -13.86 11.14
CA ALA A 67 -4.26 -13.72 11.47
C ALA A 67 -4.46 -12.44 12.29
N PRO A 68 -5.01 -11.35 11.71
CA PRO A 68 -5.34 -10.16 12.47
C PRO A 68 -6.28 -10.50 13.65
N ALA A 69 -6.15 -9.77 14.75
CA ALA A 69 -6.94 -10.03 15.96
C ALA A 69 -8.46 -9.92 15.69
N ASP A 70 -8.84 -8.99 14.81
CA ASP A 70 -10.20 -8.84 14.30
C ASP A 70 -10.16 -8.62 12.77
N PRO A 71 -10.38 -9.67 11.96
CA PRO A 71 -10.41 -9.57 10.50
C PRO A 71 -11.51 -8.62 9.96
N GLY A 72 -12.57 -8.38 10.73
CA GLY A 72 -13.59 -7.40 10.37
C GLY A 72 -13.06 -5.97 10.45
N TYR A 73 -12.08 -5.71 11.32
CA TYR A 73 -11.53 -4.38 11.57
C TYR A 73 -10.00 -4.38 11.50
N THR A 74 -9.49 -4.52 10.28
CA THR A 74 -8.05 -4.61 10.01
C THR A 74 -7.59 -3.51 9.06
N VAL A 75 -6.36 -3.03 9.24
CA VAL A 75 -5.67 -2.16 8.27
C VAL A 75 -4.36 -2.80 7.84
N VAL A 76 -4.02 -2.68 6.56
CA VAL A 76 -2.71 -3.07 6.03
C VAL A 76 -2.07 -1.86 5.36
N ASN A 77 -0.85 -1.54 5.76
CA ASN A 77 -0.03 -0.44 5.23
C ASN A 77 1.15 -1.03 4.48
N HIS A 78 1.13 -0.97 3.15
CA HIS A 78 2.23 -1.37 2.28
C HIS A 78 3.06 -0.17 1.87
N ARG A 79 4.37 -0.35 1.79
CA ARG A 79 5.28 0.66 1.23
C ARG A 79 6.49 0.03 0.57
N ALA A 80 6.97 0.67 -0.48
CA ALA A 80 8.18 0.30 -1.20
C ALA A 80 8.69 1.48 -2.03
N TYR A 81 9.87 1.35 -2.60
CA TYR A 81 10.34 2.13 -3.72
C TYR A 81 10.14 1.37 -5.02
N ILE A 82 9.74 2.11 -6.05
CA ILE A 82 9.70 1.67 -7.43
C ILE A 82 11.00 2.13 -8.08
N PHE A 83 11.81 1.19 -8.55
CA PHE A 83 12.92 1.51 -9.43
C PHE A 83 12.39 1.68 -10.85
N ALA A 84 12.52 2.88 -11.41
CA ALA A 84 12.06 3.15 -12.78
C ALA A 84 13.01 2.51 -13.80
N GLN A 85 12.64 1.34 -14.34
CA GLN A 85 13.40 0.67 -15.39
C GLN A 85 13.44 1.41 -16.74
N GLN A 86 12.57 2.40 -16.95
CA GLN A 86 12.53 3.23 -18.15
C GLN A 86 11.81 4.54 -17.84
N SER A 87 12.11 5.60 -18.60
CA SER A 87 11.38 6.86 -18.48
C SER A 87 9.97 6.74 -19.07
N GLY A 88 8.98 7.38 -18.46
CA GLY A 88 7.60 7.44 -18.96
C GLY A 88 6.56 7.22 -17.87
N ASP A 89 5.32 6.95 -18.30
CA ASP A 89 4.17 6.86 -17.41
C ASP A 89 4.03 5.48 -16.77
N TYR A 90 4.13 5.46 -15.45
CA TYR A 90 3.81 4.31 -14.62
C TYR A 90 2.37 4.42 -14.17
N THR A 91 1.59 3.37 -14.39
CA THR A 91 0.14 3.36 -14.14
C THR A 91 -0.20 2.48 -12.96
N PHE A 92 -0.85 3.08 -11.96
CA PHE A 92 -1.30 2.47 -10.72
C PHE A 92 -2.82 2.29 -10.78
N ARG A 93 -3.31 1.12 -10.38
CA ARG A 93 -4.74 0.82 -10.40
C ARG A 93 -5.16 0.11 -9.12
N LEU A 94 -6.34 0.49 -8.62
CA LEU A 94 -7.06 -0.23 -7.57
C LEU A 94 -8.37 -0.78 -8.17
N PRO A 95 -8.34 -2.00 -8.77
CA PRO A 95 -9.51 -2.57 -9.43
C PRO A 95 -10.65 -2.93 -8.48
N PHE A 96 -10.32 -3.29 -7.25
CA PHE A 96 -11.29 -3.71 -6.25
C PHE A 96 -10.79 -3.36 -4.85
N VAL A 97 -11.71 -2.89 -4.02
CA VAL A 97 -11.47 -2.72 -2.60
C VAL A 97 -12.72 -3.05 -1.79
N ASP A 98 -12.51 -3.64 -0.63
CA ASP A 98 -13.51 -3.82 0.43
C ASP A 98 -12.77 -3.70 1.77
N ASP A 99 -12.82 -2.58 2.50
CA ASP A 99 -13.74 -1.43 2.36
C ASP A 99 -13.14 -0.19 1.68
N ILE A 100 -11.90 0.19 1.99
CA ILE A 100 -11.28 1.41 1.43
C ILE A 100 -9.78 1.24 1.26
N SER A 101 -9.22 1.85 0.21
CA SER A 101 -7.78 1.93 0.02
C SER A 101 -7.34 3.27 -0.55
N LEU A 102 -6.18 3.72 -0.09
CA LEU A 102 -5.56 4.97 -0.50
C LEU A 102 -4.14 4.69 -0.99
N LEU A 103 -3.76 5.37 -2.08
CA LEU A 103 -2.43 5.31 -2.68
C LEU A 103 -1.75 6.68 -2.57
N TRP A 104 -0.47 6.65 -2.22
CA TRP A 104 0.45 7.77 -2.38
C TRP A 104 1.64 7.32 -3.24
N VAL A 105 2.10 8.23 -4.11
CA VAL A 105 3.27 8.08 -4.96
C VAL A 105 4.11 9.35 -4.87
N GLY A 106 5.42 9.20 -4.70
CA GLY A 106 6.34 10.32 -4.50
C GLY A 106 6.46 10.74 -3.02
N PRO A 107 6.98 11.94 -2.72
CA PRO A 107 7.44 12.30 -1.37
C PRO A 107 6.42 12.05 -0.24
N ALA A 108 5.13 12.26 -0.50
CA ALA A 108 4.05 12.01 0.47
C ALA A 108 3.98 10.53 0.91
N ALA A 109 4.33 9.59 0.02
CA ALA A 109 4.39 8.16 0.36
C ALA A 109 5.50 7.85 1.37
N TYR A 110 6.61 8.58 1.30
CA TYR A 110 7.75 8.45 2.21
C TYR A 110 7.45 9.05 3.59
N SER A 111 6.94 10.27 3.64
CA SER A 111 6.60 10.98 4.89
C SER A 111 5.50 12.01 4.64
N GLY A 112 4.67 12.29 5.66
CA GLY A 112 3.61 13.30 5.54
C GLY A 112 2.38 12.84 4.75
N PHE A 113 2.17 11.53 4.56
CA PHE A 113 0.93 11.03 3.99
C PHE A 113 -0.26 11.48 4.85
N THR A 114 -1.31 11.92 4.17
CA THR A 114 -2.61 12.26 4.73
C THR A 114 -3.69 11.77 3.80
N ARG A 115 -4.93 11.61 4.29
CA ARG A 115 -6.07 11.34 3.40
C ARG A 115 -6.18 12.41 2.30
N ALA A 116 -5.97 13.68 2.67
CA ALA A 116 -6.17 14.81 1.77
C ALA A 116 -5.16 14.89 0.62
N ASN A 117 -3.96 14.32 0.77
CA ASN A 117 -2.92 14.32 -0.27
C ASN A 117 -2.74 12.96 -0.96
N ALA A 118 -3.70 12.04 -0.82
CA ALA A 118 -3.68 10.77 -1.53
C ALA A 118 -3.88 10.97 -3.04
N ASN A 119 -3.14 10.22 -3.84
CA ASN A 119 -3.27 10.22 -5.30
C ASN A 119 -4.50 9.42 -5.76
N ILE A 120 -4.83 8.35 -5.03
CA ILE A 120 -6.08 7.60 -5.20
C ILE A 120 -6.75 7.45 -3.85
N ILE A 121 -8.07 7.60 -3.84
CA ILE A 121 -8.96 7.05 -2.81
C ILE A 121 -9.96 6.16 -3.56
N GLN A 122 -9.90 4.86 -3.32
CA GLN A 122 -10.88 3.89 -3.82
C GLN A 122 -11.69 3.39 -2.63
N SER A 123 -13.00 3.31 -2.77
CA SER A 123 -13.90 2.84 -1.71
C SER A 123 -14.84 1.79 -2.27
N TYR A 124 -15.24 0.87 -1.40
CA TYR A 124 -16.18 -0.17 -1.73
C TYR A 124 -17.50 0.43 -2.21
N VAL A 125 -18.02 -0.18 -3.27
CA VAL A 125 -19.39 -0.02 -3.71
C VAL A 125 -19.98 -1.39 -3.96
N SER A 126 -21.28 -1.54 -3.73
CA SER A 126 -21.99 -2.77 -4.02
C SER A 126 -21.98 -3.06 -5.53
N GLY A 127 -21.67 -4.29 -5.92
CA GLY A 127 -21.66 -4.72 -7.32
C GLY A 127 -20.31 -4.53 -8.01
N ALA A 128 -20.33 -4.26 -9.31
CA ALA A 128 -19.11 -4.11 -10.10
C ALA A 128 -18.41 -2.78 -9.78
N GLN A 129 -17.13 -2.84 -9.39
CA GLN A 129 -16.31 -1.66 -9.13
C GLN A 129 -15.54 -1.26 -10.38
N ALA A 130 -15.55 0.03 -10.71
CA ALA A 130 -14.66 0.58 -11.73
C ALA A 130 -13.27 0.81 -11.10
N PRO A 131 -12.17 0.39 -11.75
CA PRO A 131 -10.83 0.66 -11.24
C PRO A 131 -10.55 2.16 -11.17
N VAL A 132 -10.14 2.67 -10.01
CA VAL A 132 -9.55 4.01 -9.92
C VAL A 132 -8.07 3.92 -10.31
N THR A 133 -7.62 4.85 -11.15
CA THR A 133 -6.30 4.82 -11.79
C THR A 133 -5.57 6.12 -11.52
N TYR A 134 -4.26 6.04 -11.33
CA TYR A 134 -3.36 7.19 -11.25
C TYR A 134 -2.12 6.90 -12.10
N SER A 135 -1.60 7.92 -12.79
CA SER A 135 -0.37 7.81 -13.57
C SER A 135 0.65 8.83 -13.07
N ALA A 136 1.90 8.39 -12.95
CA ALA A 136 3.03 9.25 -12.64
C ALA A 136 4.14 9.05 -13.67
N THR A 137 4.68 10.15 -14.18
CA THR A 137 5.83 10.11 -15.08
C THR A 137 7.11 9.99 -14.27
N PHE A 138 7.87 8.93 -14.51
CA PHE A 138 9.16 8.70 -13.88
C PHE A 138 10.29 8.83 -14.88
N GLU A 139 11.45 9.22 -14.39
CA GLU A 139 12.72 9.14 -15.10
C GLU A 139 13.44 7.83 -14.78
N GLU A 140 14.01 7.22 -15.81
CA GLU A 140 14.80 5.98 -15.73
C GLU A 140 15.93 6.08 -14.70
N GLY A 141 16.17 4.98 -13.99
CA GLY A 141 17.27 4.85 -13.05
C GLY A 141 17.02 5.49 -11.68
N LYS A 142 15.86 6.15 -11.49
CA LYS A 142 15.48 6.76 -10.21
C LYS A 142 14.54 5.87 -9.40
N TYR A 143 14.50 6.13 -8.09
CA TYR A 143 13.63 5.45 -7.14
C TYR A 143 12.49 6.39 -6.72
N TYR A 144 11.27 5.86 -6.73
CA TYR A 144 10.08 6.62 -6.35
C TYR A 144 9.32 5.88 -5.25
N PRO A 145 9.13 6.49 -4.07
CA PRO A 145 8.39 5.85 -2.99
C PRO A 145 6.91 5.71 -3.36
N MET A 146 6.32 4.58 -2.99
CA MET A 146 4.87 4.36 -3.02
C MET A 146 4.39 3.81 -1.68
N ARG A 147 3.13 4.13 -1.36
CA ARG A 147 2.44 3.62 -0.18
C ARG A 147 1.00 3.32 -0.52
N VAL A 148 0.52 2.15 -0.10
CA VAL A 148 -0.89 1.77 -0.20
C VAL A 148 -1.38 1.40 1.18
N ILE A 149 -2.44 2.05 1.65
CA ILE A 149 -3.11 1.68 2.90
C ILE A 149 -4.48 1.14 2.52
N TRP A 150 -4.79 -0.07 2.97
CA TRP A 150 -6.12 -0.68 2.88
C TRP A 150 -6.72 -0.83 4.27
N ALA A 151 -8.04 -0.69 4.40
CA ALA A 151 -8.75 -0.92 5.65
C ALA A 151 -10.09 -1.63 5.45
N ASN A 152 -10.42 -2.46 6.43
CA ASN A 152 -11.70 -3.14 6.61
C ASN A 152 -12.46 -2.58 7.83
N GLY A 153 -13.77 -2.49 7.73
CA GLY A 153 -14.70 -1.83 8.63
C GLY A 153 -15.98 -2.63 8.90
N GLY A 154 -15.84 -3.95 8.94
CA GLY A 154 -16.89 -4.93 9.12
C GLY A 154 -16.89 -5.97 7.99
N GLY A 155 -17.58 -7.09 8.20
CA GLY A 155 -17.84 -8.05 7.12
C GLY A 155 -16.59 -8.65 6.46
N ALA A 156 -16.74 -8.99 5.18
CA ALA A 156 -15.64 -9.46 4.34
C ALA A 156 -14.72 -8.30 3.96
N GLY A 157 -13.51 -8.60 3.46
CA GLY A 157 -12.57 -7.58 3.05
C GLY A 157 -11.65 -8.08 1.95
N GLY A 158 -11.14 -7.18 1.13
CA GLY A 158 -10.24 -7.51 0.04
C GLY A 158 -9.61 -6.30 -0.63
N LEU A 159 -8.46 -6.55 -1.25
CA LEU A 159 -7.67 -5.56 -1.97
C LEU A 159 -7.18 -6.18 -3.28
N SER A 160 -7.36 -5.44 -4.38
CA SER A 160 -6.66 -5.70 -5.63
C SER A 160 -5.84 -4.47 -6.01
N PHE A 161 -4.58 -4.68 -6.39
CA PHE A 161 -3.68 -3.63 -6.83
C PHE A 161 -2.94 -4.07 -8.09
N GLU A 162 -2.67 -3.12 -8.99
CA GLU A 162 -1.83 -3.33 -10.16
C GLU A 162 -0.93 -2.10 -10.40
N LEU A 163 0.33 -2.35 -10.72
CA LEU A 163 1.27 -1.36 -11.23
C LEU A 163 1.86 -1.85 -12.55
N LYS A 164 1.80 -0.99 -13.57
CA LYS A 164 2.40 -1.23 -14.89
C LYS A 164 3.45 -0.17 -15.22
N GLY A 165 4.51 -0.60 -15.88
CA GLY A 165 5.50 0.29 -16.47
C GLY A 165 5.01 0.92 -17.79
N PRO A 166 5.77 1.87 -18.35
CA PRO A 166 5.37 2.59 -19.57
C PRO A 166 5.31 1.69 -20.82
N ASP A 167 5.94 0.52 -20.79
CA ASP A 167 5.84 -0.51 -21.83
C ASP A 167 4.60 -1.41 -21.70
N GLY A 168 3.72 -1.12 -20.73
CA GLY A 168 2.51 -1.88 -20.44
C GLY A 168 2.74 -3.18 -19.65
N LYS A 169 4.00 -3.52 -19.33
CA LYS A 169 4.29 -4.72 -18.55
C LYS A 169 3.89 -4.54 -17.09
N VAL A 170 3.32 -5.60 -16.52
CA VAL A 170 2.97 -5.67 -15.10
C VAL A 170 4.24 -5.77 -14.26
N ILE A 171 4.41 -4.82 -13.33
CA ILE A 171 5.49 -4.83 -12.33
C ILE A 171 5.03 -5.60 -11.09
N ILE A 172 3.75 -5.42 -10.71
CA ILE A 172 3.05 -6.17 -9.66
C ILE A 172 1.55 -6.16 -9.97
N GLY A 173 0.87 -7.27 -9.72
CA GLY A 173 -0.56 -7.45 -9.96
C GLY A 173 -1.15 -8.57 -9.09
N ALA A 174 -2.41 -8.94 -9.35
CA ALA A 174 -3.15 -9.92 -8.55
C ALA A 174 -2.49 -11.31 -8.48
N ASP A 175 -1.82 -11.73 -9.56
CA ASP A 175 -1.19 -13.06 -9.66
C ASP A 175 0.30 -13.05 -9.26
N THR A 176 0.82 -11.94 -8.74
CA THR A 176 2.23 -11.85 -8.33
C THR A 176 2.47 -12.69 -7.07
N THR A 177 3.31 -13.72 -7.18
CA THR A 177 3.76 -14.54 -6.03
C THR A 177 5.24 -14.38 -5.73
N GLU A 178 6.04 -13.90 -6.68
CA GLU A 178 7.47 -13.72 -6.56
C GLU A 178 7.85 -12.24 -6.42
N PRO A 179 8.91 -11.90 -5.68
CA PRO A 179 9.35 -10.51 -5.54
C PRO A 179 9.70 -9.89 -6.90
N SER A 180 9.08 -8.75 -7.21
CA SER A 180 9.46 -7.97 -8.39
C SER A 180 10.89 -7.45 -8.26
N PRO A 181 11.74 -7.53 -9.31
CA PRO A 181 13.09 -6.95 -9.26
C PRO A 181 13.08 -5.41 -9.28
N PHE A 182 11.92 -4.79 -9.49
CA PHE A 182 11.77 -3.33 -9.56
C PHE A 182 11.13 -2.73 -8.32
N LEU A 183 10.78 -3.56 -7.33
CA LEU A 183 10.22 -3.13 -6.06
C LEU A 183 11.19 -3.47 -4.93
N VAL A 184 11.68 -2.43 -4.25
CA VAL A 184 12.65 -2.57 -3.18
C VAL A 184 12.24 -1.76 -1.96
N GLN A 185 12.70 -2.15 -0.78
CA GLN A 185 12.44 -1.48 0.48
C GLN A 185 13.33 -0.24 0.69
N TYR A 186 14.53 -0.25 0.09
CA TYR A 186 15.56 0.79 0.15
C TYR A 186 16.60 0.54 -0.95
N SER A 187 17.45 1.51 -1.30
CA SER A 187 18.64 1.31 -2.14
C SER A 187 19.82 0.80 -1.32
N CYS A 188 20.74 0.03 -1.90
CA CYS A 188 21.90 -0.49 -1.15
C CYS A 188 22.87 0.61 -0.66
N ASP A 189 22.83 1.79 -1.25
CA ASP A 189 23.55 2.98 -0.76
C ASP A 189 22.82 3.70 0.40
N GLU A 190 21.59 3.32 0.70
CA GLU A 190 20.65 3.91 1.67
C GLU A 190 20.50 5.45 1.59
N THR A 191 20.90 6.06 0.48
CA THR A 191 20.90 7.51 0.27
C THR A 191 20.01 7.91 -0.91
N THR A 192 20.05 7.15 -2.01
CA THR A 192 19.20 7.40 -3.19
C THR A 192 17.74 7.03 -2.91
N ALA A 193 17.52 5.96 -2.16
CA ALA A 193 16.23 5.53 -1.63
C ALA A 193 16.42 5.10 -0.16
N PRO A 194 16.40 6.07 0.77
CA PRO A 194 16.65 5.78 2.18
C PRO A 194 15.56 4.88 2.76
N ARG A 195 15.87 4.18 3.85
CA ARG A 195 14.86 3.40 4.57
C ARG A 195 13.69 4.31 4.96
N PHE A 196 12.49 3.79 4.85
CA PHE A 196 11.32 4.42 5.47
C PHE A 196 11.50 4.43 6.99
N PRO A 197 11.01 5.47 7.70
CA PRO A 197 10.93 5.44 9.17
C PRO A 197 10.20 4.18 9.65
N PRO A 198 10.52 3.62 10.82
CA PRO A 198 9.80 2.46 11.34
C PRO A 198 8.29 2.68 11.38
N PHE A 199 7.52 1.65 11.04
CA PHE A 199 6.07 1.66 11.25
C PHE A 199 5.74 1.95 12.72
N GLY A 200 4.72 2.77 12.98
CA GLY A 200 4.38 3.24 14.33
C GLY A 200 5.34 4.30 14.90
N SER A 201 6.25 4.86 14.10
CA SER A 201 7.13 5.97 14.49
C SER A 201 7.36 6.97 13.35
N GLU A 202 6.34 7.17 12.50
CA GLU A 202 6.39 8.07 11.34
C GLU A 202 5.89 9.49 11.69
N THR A 203 6.09 10.45 10.77
CA THR A 203 5.64 11.86 10.89
C THR A 203 4.66 12.26 9.80
#